data_AF-A0A963PE49-F1
#
_entry.id   AF-A0A963PE49-F1
#
_cell.length_a   1.000
_cell.length_b   1.000
_cell.length_c   1.000
_cell.angle_alpha   90.00
_cell.angle_beta   90.00
_cell.angle_gamma   90.00
#
_symmetry.space_group_name_H-M   'P 1'
#
loop_
_entity.id
_entity.type
_entity.pdbx_description
1 polymer ?
#
loop_
_entity_poly.entity_id
_entity_poly.type
_entity_poly.pdbx_seq_one_letter_code
_entity_poly.pdbx_strand_id
1 'polypeptide(L)' 'MGSFSLMHWVLVVLVIVLLFGGGRISSLMGDVAKGIKAFKKGMSDDEDDASRPVKHIEGQAASNSSTSATKEEQKQG' A
#
# COMPACT_ATOMS: atom_id res chain seq x y z
N MET A 1 23.25 29.80 -1.34
CA MET A 1 23.23 28.51 -2.06
C MET A 1 22.45 27.49 -1.23
N GLY A 2 21.11 27.49 -1.24
CA GLY A 2 20.35 26.63 -0.31
C GLY A 2 18.83 26.61 -0.50
N SER A 3 18.32 27.10 -1.63
CA SER A 3 16.89 27.41 -1.80
C SER A 3 16.04 26.25 -2.35
N PHE A 4 16.60 25.07 -2.65
CA PHE A 4 15.83 24.04 -3.38
C PHE A 4 16.03 22.60 -2.88
N SER A 5 16.62 22.34 -1.72
CA SER A 5 17.04 20.97 -1.44
C SER A 5 15.94 20.03 -0.91
N LEU A 6 14.88 20.57 -0.29
CA LEU A 6 13.79 19.75 0.27
C LEU A 6 12.41 20.19 -0.23
N MET A 7 12.11 21.50 -0.19
CA MET A 7 10.82 22.03 -0.65
C MET A 7 10.58 21.81 -2.15
N HIS A 8 11.62 21.81 -2.97
CA HIS A 8 11.51 21.48 -4.39
C HIS A 8 11.07 20.03 -4.60
N TRP A 9 11.68 19.08 -3.89
CA TRP A 9 11.34 17.66 -4.01
C TRP A 9 9.89 17.38 -3.60
N VAL A 10 9.39 18.03 -2.55
CA VAL A 10 7.98 17.93 -2.15
C VAL A 10 7.05 18.45 -3.27
N LEU A 11 7.36 19.61 -3.86
CA LEU A 11 6.59 20.16 -4.98
C LEU A 11 6.63 19.27 -6.23
N VAL A 12 7.79 18.70 -6.55
CA VAL A 12 7.95 17.80 -7.71
C VAL A 12 7.12 16.52 -7.51
N VAL A 13 7.17 15.92 -6.32
CA VAL A 13 6.37 14.73 -5.99
C VAL A 13 4.88 15.04 -6.07
N LEU A 14 4.45 16.20 -5.56
CA LEU A 14 3.05 16.64 -5.62
C LEU A 14 2.56 16.71 -7.07
N VAL A 15 3.34 17.31 -7.97
CA VAL A 15 2.99 17.42 -9.40
C VAL A 15 2.94 16.05 -10.08
N ILE A 16 3.90 15.16 -9.79
CA ILE A 16 3.90 13.80 -10.33
C ILE A 16 2.66 13.02 -9.89
N VAL A 17 2.29 13.09 -8.61
CA VAL A 17 1.09 12.42 -8.09
C VAL A 17 -0.18 12.96 -8.73
N LEU A 18 -0.25 14.27 -9.01
CA LEU A 18 -1.38 14.89 -9.71
C LEU A 18 -1.47 14.46 -11.19
N LEU A 19 -0.33 14.33 -11.89
CA LEU A 19 -0.29 13.93 -13.30
C LEU A 19 -0.60 12.45 -13.51
N PHE A 20 -0.06 11.58 -12.65
CA PHE A 20 -0.23 10.13 -12.76
C PHE A 20 -1.46 9.61 -12.00
N GLY A 21 -2.00 10.40 -11.08
CA GLY A 21 -3.10 10.04 -10.19
C GLY A 21 -2.69 9.04 -9.09
N GLY A 22 -3.40 9.08 -7.96
CA GLY A 22 -3.12 8.17 -6.82
C GLY A 22 -3.32 6.68 -7.15
N GLY A 23 -4.19 6.35 -8.10
CA GLY A 23 -4.48 4.96 -8.46
C GLY A 23 -3.29 4.21 -9.07
N ARG A 24 -2.49 4.85 -9.93
CA ARG A 24 -1.34 4.21 -10.58
C ARG A 24 -0.15 4.11 -9.63
N ILE A 25 0.10 5.15 -8.83
CA ILE A 25 1.15 5.15 -7.80
C ILE A 25 0.89 4.08 -6.73
N SER A 26 -0.35 3.93 -6.23
CA SER A 26 -0.65 2.97 -5.17
C SER A 26 -0.45 1.51 -5.59
N SER A 27 -0.86 1.14 -6.81
CA SER A 27 -0.63 -0.23 -7.31
C SER A 27 0.86 -0.52 -7.51
N LEU A 28 1.61 0.41 -8.11
CA LEU A 28 3.05 0.26 -8.33
C LEU A 28 3.84 0.24 -7.01
N MET A 29 3.49 1.12 -6.06
CA MET A 29 4.09 1.15 -4.73
C MET A 29 3.81 -0.13 -3.96
N GLY A 30 2.62 -0.73 -4.12
CA GLY A 30 2.27 -2.02 -3.51
C GLY A 30 3.15 -3.18 -3.99
N ASP A 31 3.40 -3.26 -5.30
CA ASP A 31 4.26 -4.30 -5.88
C ASP A 31 5.75 -4.09 -5.55
N VAL A 32 6.21 -2.83 -5.58
CA VAL A 32 7.56 -2.46 -5.15
C VAL A 32 7.76 -2.74 -3.66
N ALA A 33 6.79 -2.41 -2.81
CA ALA A 33 6.85 -2.67 -1.37
C ALA A 33 6.89 -4.17 -1.06
N LYS A 34 6.13 -5.01 -1.79
CA LYS A 34 6.21 -6.47 -1.66
C LYS A 34 7.58 -7.00 -2.06
N GLY A 35 8.17 -6.51 -3.16
CA GLY A 35 9.51 -6.89 -3.60
C GLY A 35 10.59 -6.54 -2.58
N ILE A 36 10.58 -5.30 -2.06
CA ILE A 36 11.53 -4.85 -1.04
C ILE A 36 11.32 -5.59 0.29
N LYS A 37 10.08 -5.90 0.68
CA LYS A 37 9.77 -6.67 1.89
C LYS A 37 10.24 -8.12 1.79
N ALA A 38 10.07 -8.76 0.64
CA ALA A 38 10.58 -10.10 0.37
C ALA A 38 12.11 -10.12 0.37
N PHE A 39 12.75 -9.10 -0.24
CA PHE A 39 14.20 -8.94 -0.22
C PHE A 39 14.75 -8.75 1.19
N LYS A 40 14.10 -7.90 2.00
CA LYS A 40 14.49 -7.67 3.40
C LYS A 40 14.26 -8.91 4.25
N LYS A 41 13.13 -9.61 4.08
CA LYS A 41 12.89 -10.88 4.78
C LYS A 41 13.93 -11.93 4.40
N GLY A 42 14.25 -12.10 3.12
CA GLY A 42 15.29 -13.05 2.69
C GLY A 42 16.67 -12.72 3.25
N MET A 43 17.03 -11.43 3.34
CA MET A 43 18.30 -11.01 3.94
C MET A 43 18.32 -11.16 5.47
N SER A 44 17.18 -10.95 6.14
CA SER A 44 17.07 -11.10 7.59
C SER A 44 16.88 -12.56 8.04
N ASP A 45 16.30 -13.44 7.21
CA ASP A 45 16.18 -14.88 7.49
C ASP A 45 17.58 -15.53 7.64
N ASP A 46 18.55 -15.09 6.85
CA ASP A 46 19.96 -15.51 6.96
C ASP A 46 20.62 -15.08 8.29
N GLU A 47 20.09 -14.05 8.98
CA GLU A 47 20.62 -13.55 10.25
C GLU A 47 19.79 -13.93 11.50
N ASP A 48 18.52 -14.33 11.34
CA ASP A 48 17.54 -14.58 12.42
C ASP A 48 17.11 -16.06 12.59
N ASP A 49 17.76 -17.03 11.94
CA ASP A 49 17.39 -18.47 12.01
C ASP A 49 17.51 -19.10 13.43
N ALA A 50 17.95 -18.36 14.45
CA ALA A 50 18.05 -18.86 15.82
C ALA A 50 16.87 -18.50 16.75
N SER A 51 15.89 -17.67 16.36
CA SER A 51 14.74 -17.38 17.25
C SER A 51 13.55 -16.66 16.58
N ARG A 52 12.52 -17.40 16.15
CA ARG A 52 11.11 -17.30 16.68
C ARG A 52 10.06 -17.95 15.77
N PRO A 53 8.93 -18.40 16.38
CA PRO A 53 8.02 -19.36 15.78
C PRO A 53 7.14 -18.77 14.67
N VAL A 54 6.92 -19.63 13.67
CA VAL A 54 5.98 -19.53 12.55
C VAL A 54 4.63 -18.98 13.01
N LYS A 55 4.38 -17.69 12.75
CA LYS A 55 3.02 -17.14 12.74
C LYS A 55 2.41 -17.42 11.37
N HIS A 56 1.59 -18.46 11.38
CA HIS A 56 0.55 -18.81 10.43
C HIS A 56 0.05 -17.61 9.61
N ILE A 57 0.11 -17.72 8.28
CA ILE A 57 -0.68 -16.89 7.37
C ILE A 57 -2.10 -17.45 7.43
N GLU A 58 -2.89 -16.96 8.40
CA GLU A 58 -4.32 -17.22 8.47
C GLU A 58 -5.05 -15.94 8.09
N GLY A 59 -5.99 -16.08 7.16
CA GLY A 59 -6.64 -14.99 6.44
C GLY A 59 -7.34 -13.97 7.35
N GLN A 60 -7.08 -12.70 7.09
CA GLN A 60 -7.88 -11.56 7.53
C GLN A 60 -7.46 -10.35 6.67
N ALA A 61 -8.31 -9.55 6.05
CA ALA A 61 -9.74 -9.55 5.87
C ALA A 61 -10.06 -8.53 4.75
N ALA A 62 -11.20 -8.74 4.11
CA ALA A 62 -12.14 -7.74 3.62
C ALA A 62 -11.66 -6.27 3.55
N SER A 63 -11.47 -5.77 2.32
CA SER A 63 -11.84 -4.39 1.98
C SER A 63 -12.15 -4.26 0.49
N ASN A 64 -13.13 -5.03 0.03
CA ASN A 64 -13.79 -4.82 -1.27
C ASN A 64 -15.31 -4.66 -1.08
N SER A 65 -15.74 -4.10 0.04
CA SER A 65 -17.12 -3.64 0.21
C SER A 65 -17.25 -2.23 -0.37
N SER A 66 -17.24 -2.16 -1.70
CA SER A 66 -17.75 -1.02 -2.45
C SER A 66 -19.25 -0.92 -2.20
N THR A 67 -19.62 0.15 -1.52
CA THR A 67 -20.92 0.81 -1.52
C THR A 67 -21.74 0.58 -2.81
N SER A 68 -22.80 -0.21 -2.72
CA SER A 68 -24.01 -0.09 -3.55
C SER A 68 -25.12 -1.00 -3.02
N ALA A 69 -25.56 -0.75 -1.78
CA ALA A 69 -26.86 -1.21 -1.31
C ALA A 69 -27.85 -0.06 -1.52
N THR A 70 -28.37 0.02 -2.75
CA THR A 70 -29.57 0.76 -3.08
C THR A 70 -30.67 0.30 -2.12
N LYS A 71 -31.12 1.22 -1.28
CA LYS A 71 -32.24 1.04 -0.38
C LYS A 71 -33.52 1.04 -1.21
N GLU A 72 -33.86 -0.11 -1.77
CA GLU A 72 -35.16 -0.37 -2.39
C GLU A 72 -36.17 -0.71 -1.30
N GLU A 73 -36.95 0.31 -0.93
CA GLU A 73 -38.41 0.30 -0.88
C GLU A 73 -39.09 -1.03 -0.51
N GLN A 74 -39.14 -1.34 0.78
CA GLN A 74 -40.15 -2.25 1.34
C GLN A 74 -41.36 -1.40 1.80
N LYS A 75 -42.29 -1.12 0.88
CA LYS A 75 -43.64 -0.67 1.23
C LYS A 75 -44.65 -1.09 0.16
N GLN A 76 -45.45 -2.10 0.52
CA GLN A 76 -46.82 -2.36 0.07
C GLN A 76 -47.02 -2.79 -1.39
N GLY A 77 -47.36 -4.07 -1.53
CA GLY A 77 -48.04 -4.68 -2.67
C GLY A 77 -48.62 -6.01 -2.20
#